data_AF-A0A8H7BVW3-F1
#
_entry.id   AF-A0A8H7BVW3-F1
#
_cell.length_a   1.000
_cell.length_b   1.000
_cell.length_c   1.000
_cell.angle_alpha   90.00
_cell.angle_beta   90.00
_cell.angle_gamma   90.00
#
_symmetry.space_group_name_H-M   'P 1'
#
loop_
_entity.id
_entity.type
_entity.pdbx_description
1 polymer ?
#
loop_
_entity_poly.entity_id
_entity_poly.type
_entity_poly.pdbx_seq_one_letter_code
_entity_poly.pdbx_strand_id
1 'polypeptide(L)'
;MTVILIIWSWLENQSIFGSTATAIINFVLSFRYFYYLCTSLGWNTWFKPLVFGLQLAQFGSGIVLTAHQLFTCPQSNNSVMLSASINITLVYMVLTSYDNEKIATTRDHIQTKRRHHDTLRTRKVM
;
A
#
# COMPACT_ATOMS: atom_id res chain seq x y z
N MET A 1 -10.61 9.12 2.42
CA MET A 1 -11.31 9.91 3.47
C MET A 1 -11.02 9.39 4.88
N THR A 2 -10.84 8.09 5.08
CA THR A 2 -10.50 7.46 6.39
C THR A 2 -9.19 7.91 7.03
N VAL A 3 -8.17 8.30 6.24
CA VAL A 3 -6.88 8.81 6.77
C VAL A 3 -7.05 10.11 7.57
N ILE A 4 -7.99 10.97 7.17
CA ILE A 4 -8.28 12.24 7.89
C ILE A 4 -8.85 11.95 9.29
N LEU A 5 -9.65 10.88 9.43
CA LEU A 5 -10.21 10.46 10.72
C LEU A 5 -9.13 9.91 11.67
N ILE A 6 -8.10 9.24 11.15
CA ILE A 6 -6.94 8.81 11.96
C ILE A 6 -6.16 10.02 12.47
N ILE A 7 -5.82 10.93 11.56
CA ILE A 7 -5.05 12.13 11.91
C ILE A 7 -5.82 12.95 12.94
N TRP A 8 -7.13 13.11 12.77
CA TRP A 8 -8.00 13.76 13.73
C TRP A 8 -7.99 13.08 15.09
N SER A 9 -8.13 11.76 15.13
CA SER A 9 -8.09 10.96 16.35
C SER A 9 -6.74 11.06 17.10
N TRP A 10 -5.64 11.19 16.35
CA TRP A 10 -4.30 11.40 16.92
C TRP A 10 -4.09 12.81 17.45
N LEU A 11 -4.66 13.81 16.77
CA LEU A 11 -4.62 15.22 17.15
C LEU A 11 -5.42 15.47 18.44
N GLU A 12 -6.61 14.89 18.53
CA GLU A 12 -7.52 15.02 19.67
C GLU A 12 -6.91 14.45 20.95
N ASN A 13 -6.20 13.32 20.86
CA ASN A 13 -5.55 12.70 22.01
C ASN A 13 -4.17 13.28 22.36
N GLN A 14 -3.74 14.37 21.69
CA GLN A 14 -2.38 14.95 21.81
C GLN A 14 -1.29 13.87 21.83
N SER A 15 -1.46 12.85 21.01
CA SER A 15 -0.60 11.67 21.07
C SER A 15 0.77 12.04 20.49
N ILE A 16 1.82 12.00 21.33
CA ILE A 16 3.22 12.08 20.88
C ILE A 16 3.52 10.99 19.84
N PHE A 17 2.81 9.85 19.93
CA PHE A 17 2.88 8.78 18.93
C PHE A 17 2.25 9.20 17.59
N GLY A 18 1.20 10.03 17.63
CA GLY A 18 0.55 10.58 16.46
C GLY A 18 1.47 11.46 15.63
N SER A 19 2.26 12.35 16.25
CA SER A 19 3.18 13.23 15.53
C SER A 19 4.29 12.44 14.82
N THR A 20 4.86 11.44 15.52
CA THR A 20 5.92 10.58 14.98
C THR A 20 5.41 9.71 13.84
N ALA A 21 4.23 9.11 13.99
CA ALA A 21 3.62 8.32 12.93
C ALA A 21 3.22 9.19 11.72
N THR A 22 2.78 10.43 11.93
CA THR A 22 2.47 11.37 10.82
C THR A 22 3.73 11.76 10.05
N ALA A 23 4.87 11.94 10.73
CA ALA A 23 6.15 12.19 10.07
C ALA A 23 6.59 11.02 9.18
N ILE A 24 6.46 9.78 9.67
CA ILE A 24 6.76 8.57 8.89
C ILE A 24 5.84 8.45 7.67
N ILE A 25 4.53 8.71 7.84
CA ILE A 25 3.56 8.70 6.74
C ILE A 25 3.95 9.72 5.67
N ASN A 26 4.27 10.96 6.06
CA ASN A 26 4.66 12.01 5.12
C ASN A 26 5.95 11.70 4.36
N PHE A 27 6.93 11.08 5.03
CA PHE A 27 8.16 10.62 4.40
C PHE A 27 7.86 9.61 3.30
N VAL A 28 7.08 8.57 3.60
CA VAL A 28 6.74 7.53 2.61
C VAL A 28 5.84 8.09 1.50
N LEU A 29 4.92 9.02 1.81
CA LEU A 29 4.12 9.71 0.81
C LEU A 29 4.99 10.51 -0.17
N SER A 30 6.03 11.18 0.31
CA SER A 30 6.96 11.94 -0.53
C SER A 30 7.65 11.04 -1.55
N PHE A 31 8.14 9.86 -1.12
CA PHE A 31 8.72 8.86 -2.02
C PHE A 31 7.70 8.31 -3.02
N ARG A 32 6.44 8.09 -2.59
CA ARG A 32 5.37 7.62 -3.49
C ARG A 32 5.02 8.66 -4.56
N TYR A 33 4.89 9.93 -4.18
CA TYR A 33 4.60 10.99 -5.15
C TYR A 33 5.79 11.24 -6.08
N PHE A 34 7.01 11.12 -5.58
CA PHE A 34 8.20 11.17 -6.41
C PHE A 34 8.20 10.04 -7.46
N TYR A 35 7.84 8.82 -7.06
CA TYR A 35 7.64 7.70 -7.99
C TYR A 35 6.62 8.02 -9.09
N TYR A 36 5.43 8.50 -8.71
CA TYR A 36 4.39 8.85 -9.69
C TYR A 36 4.83 9.98 -10.63
N LEU A 37 5.60 10.95 -10.14
CA LEU A 37 6.17 12.02 -10.95
C LEU A 37 7.13 11.45 -12.00
N CYS A 38 8.07 10.58 -11.60
CA CYS A 38 8.98 9.91 -12.52
C CYS A 38 8.24 9.05 -13.56
N THR A 39 7.22 8.30 -13.14
CA THR A 39 6.38 7.51 -14.05
C THR A 39 5.64 8.41 -15.04
N SER A 40 5.10 9.55 -14.59
CA SER A 40 4.41 10.52 -15.46
C SER A 40 5.33 11.15 -16.51
N LEU A 41 6.62 11.26 -16.22
CA LEU A 41 7.64 11.77 -17.14
C LEU A 41 8.16 10.70 -18.10
N GLY A 42 7.65 9.46 -18.02
CA GLY A 42 8.07 8.35 -18.87
C GLY A 42 9.45 7.76 -18.50
N TRP A 43 9.98 8.08 -17.31
CA TRP A 43 11.24 7.49 -16.85
C TRP A 43 11.09 6.02 -16.47
N ASN A 44 12.15 5.24 -16.70
CA ASN A 44 12.19 3.84 -16.31
C ASN A 44 12.27 3.73 -14.77
N THR A 45 11.14 3.42 -14.13
CA THR A 45 11.04 3.37 -12.66
C THR A 45 11.42 2.00 -12.10
N TRP A 46 12.71 1.70 -12.12
CA TRP A 46 13.33 0.52 -11.50
C TRP A 46 13.13 0.41 -9.98
N PHE A 47 12.82 1.52 -9.30
CA PHE A 47 12.62 1.60 -7.84
C PHE A 47 11.17 1.37 -7.38
N LYS A 48 10.25 0.98 -8.28
CA LYS A 48 8.88 0.56 -7.93
C LYS A 48 8.80 -0.42 -6.74
N PRO A 49 9.58 -1.52 -6.68
CA PRO A 49 9.50 -2.46 -5.55
C PRO A 49 9.98 -1.84 -4.22
N LEU A 50 10.91 -0.87 -4.26
CA LEU A 50 11.38 -0.17 -3.06
C LEU A 50 10.27 0.71 -2.46
N VAL A 51 9.51 1.41 -3.30
CA VAL A 51 8.36 2.22 -2.87
C VAL A 51 7.28 1.35 -2.25
N PHE A 52 7.04 0.17 -2.82
CA PHE A 52 6.09 -0.80 -2.26
C PHE A 52 6.57 -1.37 -0.91
N GLY A 53 7.87 -1.65 -0.80
CA GLY A 53 8.49 -2.07 0.46
C GLY A 53 8.38 -1.01 1.56
N LEU A 54 8.59 0.27 1.23
CA LEU A 54 8.40 1.38 2.16
C LEU A 54 6.95 1.51 2.64
N GLN A 55 5.96 1.30 1.77
CA GLN A 55 4.55 1.28 2.17
C GLN A 55 4.23 0.13 3.12
N LEU A 56 4.75 -1.08 2.86
CA LEU A 56 4.60 -2.21 3.78
C LEU A 56 5.23 -1.92 5.15
N ALA A 57 6.44 -1.35 5.17
CA ALA A 57 7.11 -0.95 6.41
C ALA A 57 6.33 0.15 7.17
N GLN A 58 5.72 1.11 6.45
CA GLN A 58 4.85 2.13 7.03
C GLN A 58 3.65 1.51 7.76
N PHE A 59 2.97 0.54 7.13
CA PHE A 59 1.83 -0.10 7.78
C PHE A 59 2.25 -1.02 8.93
N GLY A 60 3.37 -1.75 8.77
CA GLY A 60 3.92 -2.58 9.84
C GLY A 60 4.29 -1.76 11.08
N SER A 61 4.98 -0.64 10.90
CA SER A 61 5.29 0.29 12.00
C SER A 61 4.02 0.89 12.60
N GLY A 62 3.01 1.21 11.79
CA GLY A 62 1.69 1.62 12.27
C GLY A 62 1.05 0.59 13.21
N ILE A 63 1.05 -0.69 12.85
CA ILE A 63 0.52 -1.78 13.69
C ILE A 63 1.30 -1.90 15.01
N VAL A 64 2.63 -1.89 14.95
CA VAL A 64 3.50 -1.99 16.14
C VAL A 64 3.28 -0.81 17.09
N LEU A 65 3.21 0.41 16.56
CA LEU A 65 2.92 1.61 17.35
C LEU A 65 1.54 1.54 18.00
N THR A 66 0.54 1.06 17.27
CA THR A 66 -0.82 0.92 17.82
C THR A 66 -0.88 -0.14 18.92
N ALA A 67 -0.16 -1.26 18.75
CA ALA A 67 -0.05 -2.32 19.76
C ALA A 67 0.70 -1.84 21.02
N HIS A 68 1.79 -1.10 20.84
CA HIS A 68 2.55 -0.51 21.95
C HIS A 68 1.71 0.49 22.75
N GLN A 69 0.90 1.30 22.07
CA GLN A 69 0.01 2.27 22.72
C GLN A 69 -1.12 1.57 23.50
N LEU A 70 -1.64 0.44 22.99
CA LEU A 70 -2.61 -0.42 23.68
C LEU A 70 -2.06 -1.01 24.99
N PHE A 71 -0.79 -1.44 24.97
CA PHE A 71 -0.13 -2.02 26.14
C PHE A 71 0.21 -0.96 27.21
N THR A 72 0.65 0.23 26.77
CA THR A 72 1.15 1.27 27.68
C THR A 72 0.03 2.14 28.25
N CYS A 73 -1.02 2.42 27.47
CA CYS A 73 -2.10 3.33 27.85
C CYS A 73 -3.50 2.76 27.53
N PRO A 74 -4.03 1.82 28.34
CA PRO A 74 -5.31 1.17 28.10
C PRO A 74 -6.55 2.09 28.26
N GLN A 75 -6.38 3.35 28.67
CA GLN A 75 -7.48 4.32 28.75
C GLN A 75 -7.85 4.96 27.39
N SER A 76 -7.00 4.82 26.36
CA SER A 76 -7.19 5.40 25.01
C SER A 76 -7.91 4.42 24.04
N ASN A 77 -8.91 3.69 24.52
CA ASN A 77 -9.44 2.52 23.78
C ASN A 77 -10.07 2.86 22.41
N ASN A 78 -10.83 3.95 22.30
CA ASN A 78 -11.58 4.24 21.07
C ASN A 78 -10.68 4.70 19.90
N SER A 79 -9.72 5.57 20.18
CA SER A 79 -8.77 6.11 19.17
C SER A 79 -7.76 5.08 18.71
N VAL A 80 -7.26 4.26 19.64
CA VAL A 80 -6.28 3.21 19.34
C VAL A 80 -6.92 2.09 18.52
N MET A 81 -8.16 1.68 18.83
CA MET A 81 -8.89 0.71 18.02
C MET A 81 -9.17 1.23 16.61
N LEU A 82 -9.62 2.47 16.46
CA LEU A 82 -9.86 3.07 15.14
C LEU A 82 -8.57 3.08 14.28
N SER A 83 -7.45 3.47 14.89
CA SER A 83 -6.13 3.43 14.26
C SER A 83 -5.72 2.01 13.82
N ALA A 84 -5.92 1.01 14.69
CA ALA A 84 -5.61 -0.39 14.39
C ALA A 84 -6.46 -0.92 13.23
N SER A 85 -7.77 -0.69 13.28
CA SER A 85 -8.71 -1.14 12.24
C SER A 85 -8.37 -0.57 10.88
N ILE A 86 -8.01 0.72 10.82
CA ILE A 86 -7.67 1.36 9.54
C ILE A 86 -6.30 0.90 9.03
N ASN A 87 -5.30 0.74 9.90
CA ASN A 87 -4.00 0.19 9.50
C ASN A 87 -4.12 -1.24 8.95
N ILE A 88 -4.88 -2.11 9.61
CA ILE A 88 -5.14 -3.48 9.12
C ILE A 88 -5.88 -3.46 7.78
N THR A 89 -6.88 -2.58 7.64
CA THR A 89 -7.65 -2.44 6.39
C THR A 89 -6.77 -1.99 5.24
N LEU A 90 -5.83 -1.06 5.47
CA LEU A 90 -4.92 -0.58 4.44
C LEU A 90 -3.88 -1.64 4.04
N VAL A 91 -3.37 -2.43 4.99
CA VAL A 91 -2.53 -3.60 4.67
C VAL A 91 -3.29 -4.57 3.77
N TYR A 92 -4.53 -4.91 4.14
CA TYR A 92 -5.36 -5.83 3.37
C TYR A 92 -5.61 -5.33 1.93
N MET A 93 -5.91 -4.04 1.76
CA MET A 93 -6.10 -3.43 0.44
C MET A 93 -4.81 -3.46 -0.41
N VAL A 94 -3.64 -3.24 0.20
CA VAL A 94 -2.35 -3.29 -0.51
C VAL A 94 -2.01 -4.70 -0.94
N LEU A 95 -2.20 -5.70 -0.07
CA LEU A 95 -1.95 -7.10 -0.38
C LEU A 95 -2.89 -7.62 -1.47
N THR A 96 -4.18 -7.30 -1.40
CA THR A 96 -5.16 -7.69 -2.42
C THR A 96 -4.92 -7.00 -3.77
N SER A 97 -4.47 -5.75 -3.76
CA SER A 97 -4.07 -5.05 -5.00
C SER A 97 -2.84 -5.69 -5.63
N TYR A 98 -1.86 -6.08 -4.82
CA TYR A 98 -0.65 -6.76 -5.29
C TYR A 98 -0.95 -8.14 -5.91
N ASP A 99 -1.81 -8.93 -5.27
CA ASP A 99 -2.17 -10.25 -5.78
C ASP A 99 -3.01 -10.15 -7.07
N ASN A 100 -3.92 -9.19 -7.13
CA ASN A 100 -4.67 -8.91 -8.36
C ASN A 100 -3.78 -8.44 -9.53
N GLU A 101 -2.76 -7.62 -9.28
CA GLU A 101 -1.78 -7.22 -10.31
C GLU A 101 -1.02 -8.44 -10.85
N LYS A 102 -0.61 -9.36 -9.97
CA LYS A 102 0.07 -10.61 -10.35
C LYS A 102 -0.83 -11.55 -11.17
N ILE A 103 -2.10 -11.67 -10.78
CA ILE A 103 -3.09 -12.48 -11.48
C ILE A 103 -3.39 -11.87 -12.87
N ALA A 104 -3.55 -10.54 -12.97
CA ALA A 104 -3.78 -9.85 -14.23
C ALA A 104 -2.61 -10.07 -15.21
N THR A 105 -1.37 -9.89 -14.73
CA THR A 105 -0.16 -10.10 -15.54
C THR A 105 -0.07 -11.55 -16.05
N THR A 106 -0.45 -12.52 -15.22
CA THR A 106 -0.46 -13.95 -15.59
C THR A 106 -1.54 -14.24 -16.65
N ARG A 107 -2.74 -13.65 -16.50
CA ARG A 107 -3.85 -13.81 -17.45
C ARG A 107 -3.51 -13.25 -18.83
N ASP A 108 -2.88 -12.07 -18.88
CA ASP A 108 -2.46 -11.44 -20.14
C ASP A 108 -1.40 -12.28 -20.85
N HIS A 109 -0.46 -12.86 -20.11
CA HIS A 109 0.55 -13.74 -20.69
C HIS A 109 -0.06 -14.99 -21.33
N ILE A 110 -1.08 -15.58 -20.69
CA ILE A 110 -1.82 -16.74 -21.21
C ILE A 110 -2.63 -16.36 -22.45
N GLN A 111 -3.33 -15.22 -22.45
CA GLN A 111 -4.09 -14.77 -23.62
C GLN A 111 -3.18 -14.49 -24.82
N THR A 112 -2.03 -13.85 -24.59
CA THR A 112 -1.05 -13.57 -25.64
C THR A 112 -0.50 -14.87 -26.24
N LYS A 113 -0.20 -15.86 -25.39
CA LYS A 113 0.24 -17.19 -25.84
C LYS A 113 -0.82 -17.92 -26.68
N ARG A 114 -2.11 -17.83 -26.30
CA ARG A 114 -3.21 -18.41 -27.11
C ARG A 114 -3.34 -17.74 -28.47
N ARG A 115 -3.35 -16.40 -28.53
CA ARG A 115 -3.41 -15.67 -29.81
C ARG A 115 -2.27 -16.07 -30.76
N HIS A 116 -1.06 -16.23 -30.23
CA HIS A 116 0.10 -16.66 -31.01
C HIS A 116 -0.04 -18.10 -31.53
N HIS A 117 -0.59 -18.99 -30.71
CA HIS A 117 -0.84 -20.37 -31.12
C HIS A 117 -1.91 -20.46 -32.22
N ASP A 118 -2.98 -19.67 -32.11
CA ASP A 118 -4.06 -19.64 -33.10
C ASP A 118 -3.58 -19.04 -34.44
N THR A 119 -2.76 -17.98 -34.42
CA THR A 119 -2.15 -17.41 -35.64
C THR A 119 -1.20 -18.38 -36.34
N LEU A 120 -0.42 -19.17 -35.59
CA LEU A 120 0.45 -20.21 -36.16
C LEU A 120 -0.37 -21.38 -36.73
N ARG A 121 -1.51 -21.71 -36.12
CA ARG A 121 -2.42 -22.75 -36.63
C ARG A 121 -3.09 -22.32 -37.93
N THR A 122 -3.60 -21.09 -38.03
CA THR A 122 -4.19 -20.56 -39.26
C THR A 122 -3.19 -20.47 -40.42
N ARG A 123 -1.91 -20.20 -40.15
CA ARG A 123 -0.85 -20.20 -41.18
C ARG A 123 -0.45 -21.57 -41.70
N LYS A 124 -0.77 -22.66 -41.00
CA LYS A 124 -0.46 -24.04 -41.45
C LYS A 124 -1.58 -24.67 -42.29
N VAL A 125 -2.76 -24.05 -42.32
CA VAL A 125 -3.95 -24.56 -43.03
C VAL A 125 -4.15 -23.86 -44.39
N MET A 126 -3.29 -22.90 -44.70
CA MET A 126 -3.21 -22.19 -45.99
C MET A 126 -1.91 -22.60 -46.70
#